data_AF-A0A2W4QHL9-F1
#
_entry.id   AF-A0A2W4QHL9-F1
#
_cell.length_a   1.000
_cell.length_b   1.000
_cell.length_c   1.000
_cell.angle_alpha   90.00
_cell.angle_beta   90.00
_cell.angle_gamma   90.00
#
_symmetry.space_group_name_H-M   'P 1'
#
loop_
_entity.id
_entity.type
_entity.pdbx_description
1 polymer ?
#
loop_
_entity_poly.entity_id
_entity_poly.type
_entity_poly.pdbx_seq_one_letter_code
_entity_poly.pdbx_strand_id
1 'polypeptide(L)' 'EVRERARQIPMVLEAIKSPERDVPDYIEVDHNKMTAKLLRVPALADVPYPVIMEPNLVVEFYSR' A
#
# COMPACT_ATOMS: atom_id res chain seq x y z
N GLU A 1 6.66 -11.47 -1.90
CA GLU A 1 7.64 -11.72 -0.83
C GLU A 1 8.94 -10.99 -1.14
N VAL A 2 9.63 -10.48 -0.12
CA VAL A 2 10.94 -9.81 -0.29
C VAL A 2 12.01 -10.84 -0.66
N ARG A 3 12.73 -10.56 -1.75
CA ARG A 3 13.87 -11.39 -2.21
C ARG A 3 14.92 -11.48 -1.11
N GLU A 4 15.49 -12.66 -0.93
CA GLU A 4 16.38 -12.96 0.20
C GLU A 4 17.59 -12.02 0.31
N ARG A 5 18.27 -11.73 -0.82
CA ARG A 5 19.39 -10.78 -0.88
C ARG A 5 19.00 -9.35 -0.45
N ALA A 6 17.71 -9.00 -0.53
CA ALA A 6 17.23 -7.67 -0.19
C ALA A 6 16.78 -7.53 1.28
N ARG A 7 16.62 -8.62 2.02
CA ARG A 7 16.12 -8.59 3.41
C ARG A 7 17.08 -7.90 4.38
N GLN A 8 18.38 -7.95 4.11
CA GLN A 8 19.42 -7.33 4.94
C GLN A 8 19.78 -5.91 4.49
N ILE A 9 19.16 -5.38 3.43
CA ILE A 9 19.43 -4.02 2.98
C ILE A 9 18.96 -3.06 4.09
N PRO A 10 19.80 -2.16 4.60
CA PRO A 10 19.44 -1.25 5.69
C PRO A 10 18.16 -0.46 5.42
N MET A 11 17.96 -0.01 4.18
CA MET A 11 16.73 0.69 3.76
C MET A 11 15.46 -0.15 3.99
N VAL A 12 15.50 -1.46 3.78
CA VAL A 12 14.34 -2.35 3.98
C VAL A 12 14.05 -2.54 5.47
N LEU A 13 15.11 -2.70 6.27
CA LEU A 13 15.00 -2.85 7.72
C LEU A 13 14.45 -1.59 8.39
N GLU A 14 14.86 -0.40 7.93
CA GLU A 14 14.36 0.86 8.45
C GLU A 14 12.93 1.15 7.97
N ALA A 15 12.57 0.78 6.74
CA ALA A 15 11.20 0.90 6.25
C ALA A 15 10.19 0.10 7.11
N ILE A 16 10.57 -1.06 7.63
CA ILE A 16 9.71 -1.90 8.48
C ILE A 16 9.50 -1.31 9.87
N LYS A 17 10.49 -0.57 10.38
CA LYS A 17 10.40 0.08 11.70
C LYS A 17 9.71 1.43 11.64
N SER A 18 9.49 1.98 10.45
CA SER A 18 8.90 3.30 10.29
C SER A 18 7.42 3.30 10.74
N PRO A 19 7.05 4.13 11.73
CA PRO A 19 5.67 4.27 12.16
C PRO A 19 4.86 5.23 11.28
N GLU A 20 5.43 5.75 10.19
CA GLU A 20 4.77 6.76 9.35
C GLU A 20 3.55 6.21 8.59
N ARG A 21 3.43 4.89 8.45
CA ARG A 21 2.37 4.26 7.66
C ARG A 21 1.82 3.04 8.38
N ASP A 22 0.53 3.07 8.66
CA ASP A 22 -0.21 1.89 9.07
C ASP A 22 -0.44 0.95 7.88
N VAL A 23 -0.60 -0.35 8.17
CA VAL A 23 -0.96 -1.35 7.17
C VAL A 23 -2.48 -1.27 6.94
N PRO A 24 -2.95 -0.96 5.71
CA PRO A 24 -4.38 -0.89 5.44
C PRO A 24 -5.06 -2.27 5.50
N ASP A 25 -6.33 -2.32 5.88
CA ASP A 25 -7.11 -3.56 6.08
C ASP A 25 -7.20 -4.49 4.85
N TYR A 26 -6.94 -3.97 3.65
CA TYR A 26 -6.94 -4.76 2.42
C TYR A 26 -5.60 -5.48 2.16
N ILE A 27 -4.59 -5.28 3.02
CA ILE A 27 -3.27 -5.92 2.95
C ILE A 27 -2.97 -6.63 4.27
N GLU A 28 -2.55 -7.88 4.20
CA GLU A 28 -1.96 -8.61 5.31
C GLU A 28 -0.43 -8.59 5.17
N VAL A 29 0.29 -8.10 6.17
CA VAL A 29 1.76 -8.05 6.17
C VAL A 29 2.31 -8.87 7.33
N ASP A 30 3.20 -9.82 7.01
CA ASP A 30 4.00 -10.54 7.99
C ASP A 30 5.44 -10.01 7.91
N HIS A 31 5.79 -9.15 8.87
CA HIS A 31 7.12 -8.53 8.97
C HIS A 31 8.22 -9.52 9.38
N ASN A 32 7.89 -10.68 9.96
CA ASN A 32 8.87 -11.71 10.30
C ASN A 32 9.27 -12.50 9.05
N LYS A 33 8.28 -12.87 8.22
CA LYS A 33 8.50 -13.60 6.98
C LYS A 33 8.83 -12.69 5.79
N MET A 34 8.67 -11.38 5.94
CA MET A 34 8.85 -10.40 4.87
C MET A 34 7.92 -10.68 3.68
N THR A 35 6.67 -11.04 3.99
CA THR A 35 5.62 -11.37 3.02
C THR A 35 4.44 -10.42 3.17
N ALA A 36 3.78 -10.11 2.06
CA ALA A 36 2.54 -9.36 2.04
C ALA A 36 1.54 -10.06 1.12
N LYS A 37 0.26 -10.01 1.48
CA LYS A 37 -0.84 -10.60 0.73
C LYS A 37 -1.95 -9.57 0.54
N LEU A 38 -2.47 -9.47 -0.68
CA LEU A 38 -3.67 -8.69 -0.97
C LEU A 38 -4.88 -9.53 -0.55
N LEU A 39 -5.63 -9.06 0.44
CA LEU A 39 -6.82 -9.73 0.94
C LEU A 39 -8.04 -9.47 0.05
N ARG A 40 -8.18 -8.21 -0.40
CA ARG A 40 -9.29 -7.76 -1.25
C ARG A 40 -8.87 -6.59 -2.12
N VAL A 41 -9.60 -6.39 -3.21
CA VAL A 41 -9.50 -5.14 -3.98
C VAL A 41 -10.16 -4.03 -3.14
N PRO A 42 -9.46 -2.93 -2.83
CA PRO A 42 -10.03 -1.84 -2.05
C PRO A 42 -11.13 -1.12 -2.84
N ALA A 43 -12.17 -0.69 -2.14
CA ALA A 43 -13.11 0.29 -2.65
C ALA A 43 -12.51 1.70 -2.52
N LEU A 44 -13.13 2.68 -3.21
CA LEU A 44 -12.66 4.06 -3.19
C LEU A 44 -12.52 4.63 -1.76
N ALA A 45 -13.43 4.26 -0.86
CA ALA A 45 -13.43 4.73 0.52
C ALA A 45 -12.31 4.10 1.39
N ASP A 46 -11.77 2.95 0.99
CA ASP A 46 -10.71 2.26 1.72
C ASP A 46 -9.33 2.87 1.45
N VAL A 47 -9.20 3.62 0.36
CA VAL A 47 -7.94 4.25 -0.05
C VAL A 47 -7.87 5.65 0.56
N PRO A 48 -6.88 5.95 1.42
CA PRO A 48 -6.73 7.27 2.02
C PRO A 48 -6.17 8.25 0.97
N TYR A 49 -7.07 8.82 0.17
CA TYR A 49 -6.69 9.88 -0.76
C TYR A 49 -6.39 11.17 0.01
N PRO A 50 -5.38 11.95 -0.40
CA PRO A 50 -5.01 13.20 0.27
C PRO A 50 -6.05 14.32 0.08
N VAL A 51 -7.06 14.09 -0.77
CA VAL A 51 -8.14 15.01 -1.10
C VAL A 51 -9.47 14.25 -1.19
N ILE A 52 -10.58 14.98 -1.11
CA ILE A 52 -11.91 14.41 -1.40
C ILE A 52 -11.94 14.04 -2.89
N MET A 53 -11.96 12.73 -3.16
CA MET A 53 -11.97 12.22 -4.53
C MET A 53 -13.38 12.28 -5.12
N GLU A 54 -13.49 12.92 -6.28
CA GLU A 54 -14.68 12.92 -7.14
C GLU A 54 -14.35 12.15 -8.44
N PRO A 55 -14.59 10.82 -8.50
CA PRO A 55 -14.14 9.98 -9.62
C PRO A 55 -14.74 10.38 -10.98
N ASN A 56 -15.93 10.98 -11.00
CA ASN A 56 -16.57 11.44 -12.24
C ASN A 56 -15.72 12.49 -12.98
N LEU A 57 -15.05 13.38 -12.25
CA LEU A 57 -14.19 14.40 -12.86
C LEU A 57 -13.02 13.78 -13.64
N VAL A 58 -12.50 12.64 -13.18
CA VAL A 58 -11.42 11.90 -13.87
C VAL A 58 -11.96 11.29 -15.17
N VAL A 59 -13.15 10.70 -15.12
CA VAL A 59 -13.78 10.09 -16.29
C VAL A 59 -14.07 11.16 -17.36
N GLU A 60 -14.63 12.30 -16.96
CA GLU A 60 -14.92 13.44 -17.85
C GLU A 60 -13.66 14.04 -18.50
N PHE A 61 -12.54 14.07 -17.79
CA PHE A 61 -11.27 14.55 -18.34
C PHE A 61 -10.74 13.64 -19.46
N TYR A 62 -10.86 12.33 -19.30
CA TYR A 62 -10.36 11.34 -20.26
C TYR A 62 -11.40 10.90 -21.32
N SER A 63 -12.64 11.39 -21.26
CA SER A 63 -13.68 11.04 -22.24
C SER A 63 -13.59 11.83 -23.56
N ARG A 64 -12.50 12.59 -23.77
CA ARG A 64 -12.25 13.39 -24.97
C ARG A 64 -11.35 12.67 -25.96
#